data_AF-A0A9D7IF71-F1
#
_entry.id   AF-A0A9D7IF71-F1
#
_cell.length_a   1.000
_cell.length_b   1.000
_cell.length_c   1.000
_cell.angle_alpha   90.00
_cell.angle_beta   90.00
_cell.angle_gamma   90.00
#
_symmetry.space_group_name_H-M   'P 1'
#
loop_
_entity.id
_entity.type
_entity.pdbx_description
1 polymer ?
#
loop_
_entity_poly.entity_id
_entity_poly.type
_entity_poly.pdbx_seq_one_letter_code
_entity_poly.pdbx_strand_id
1 'polypeptide(L)'
;MGHFLGLYHPHEDALGDGKEYVNGSNCSSAGDFLCDTPADPNLLYYTDDNCQYVGTLTDPLGDAYQPDVENIMSYSGCAETLFSPQQTRRMNYYLLTYMSEFSCDGSSLGDTAYLMLYTAIEPSPSIMSCGVPQAVQASITNFGQAGITANFGAALLDTDGDFLAWIDTLSGPATLNSGFYFPSLYFTLSNPGFPPGDYQIGIFYRKDGTANWLPIEEGGYDNTLPIEMTCGIPCQAPSAPELAAFGYSHIQVQWPELPSVTEYQTRQRKVGATTWVNGNWTTEPTTHWDNLTPCTDYEIQVQARCGTQTTGFSPSLLFTTEGCGDPYCYSYGSSWDDWIQKVEFGGFKHTSGNDYGYSN
;
A
#
# COMPACT_ATOMS: atom_id res chain seq x y z
N MET A 1 22.46 -36.87 5.47
CA MET A 1 23.46 -35.79 5.19
C MET A 1 23.01 -34.44 5.75
N GLY A 2 21.71 -34.12 5.78
CA GLY A 2 21.20 -32.84 6.31
C GLY A 2 21.70 -32.47 7.71
N HIS A 3 21.68 -33.38 8.70
CA HIS A 3 22.21 -33.09 10.04
C HIS A 3 23.69 -32.73 10.08
N PHE A 4 24.50 -33.38 9.23
CA PHE A 4 25.92 -33.05 9.12
C PHE A 4 26.11 -31.63 8.60
N LEU A 5 25.13 -31.11 7.86
CA LEU A 5 25.06 -29.75 7.35
C LEU A 5 24.13 -28.87 8.20
N GLY A 6 23.93 -29.20 9.49
CA GLY A 6 23.29 -28.32 10.45
C GLY A 6 21.76 -28.26 10.41
N LEU A 7 21.09 -29.16 9.67
CA LEU A 7 19.63 -29.28 9.71
C LEU A 7 19.17 -30.06 10.94
N TYR A 8 18.02 -29.65 11.47
CA TYR A 8 17.24 -30.46 12.39
C TYR A 8 16.10 -31.16 11.63
N HIS A 9 15.40 -32.07 12.31
CA HIS A 9 14.15 -32.59 11.77
C HIS A 9 13.06 -31.53 11.92
N PRO A 10 12.11 -31.38 10.99
CA PRO A 10 10.98 -30.44 11.16
C PRO A 10 10.20 -30.67 12.47
N HIS A 11 10.19 -31.91 12.96
CA HIS A 11 9.59 -32.29 14.23
C HIS A 11 10.53 -32.17 15.45
N GLU A 12 11.63 -31.43 15.35
CA GLU A 12 12.59 -31.27 16.44
C GLU A 12 11.94 -30.59 17.67
N ASP A 13 12.14 -31.19 18.84
CA ASP A 13 11.68 -30.66 20.12
C ASP A 13 12.65 -30.95 21.28
N ALA A 14 13.79 -31.58 21.00
CA ALA A 14 14.72 -32.05 22.03
C ALA A 14 15.59 -30.92 22.61
N LEU A 15 15.55 -29.73 22.01
CA LEU A 15 16.26 -28.54 22.50
C LEU A 15 15.43 -27.74 23.51
N GLY A 16 14.18 -28.13 23.77
CA GLY A 16 13.26 -27.42 24.68
C GLY A 16 12.60 -26.18 24.06
N ASP A 17 12.72 -26.06 22.75
CA ASP A 17 12.11 -25.14 21.78
C ASP A 17 10.62 -25.43 21.53
N GLY A 18 10.20 -26.68 21.76
CA GLY A 18 8.80 -27.08 21.65
C GLY A 18 8.37 -27.35 20.21
N LYS A 19 7.09 -27.72 20.04
CA LYS A 19 6.57 -28.12 18.73
C LYS A 19 6.17 -26.91 17.90
N GLU A 20 6.52 -26.94 16.63
CA GLU A 20 6.00 -26.01 15.63
C GLU A 20 4.47 -26.15 15.52
N TYR A 21 3.78 -25.02 15.43
CA TYR A 21 2.35 -24.93 15.21
C TYR A 21 2.03 -24.95 13.73
N VAL A 22 0.93 -25.60 13.37
CA VAL A 22 0.52 -25.79 11.97
C VAL A 22 0.26 -24.46 11.26
N ASN A 23 -0.14 -23.44 12.01
CA ASN A 23 -0.35 -22.08 11.47
C ASN A 23 0.95 -21.28 11.28
N GLY A 24 2.12 -21.83 11.59
CA GLY A 24 3.44 -21.20 11.42
C GLY A 24 3.76 -20.09 12.44
N SER A 25 2.91 -19.83 13.44
CA SER A 25 3.11 -18.68 14.34
C SER A 25 4.35 -18.76 15.24
N ASN A 26 4.99 -19.92 15.35
CA ASN A 26 6.22 -20.13 16.13
C ASN A 26 7.35 -20.84 15.36
N CYS A 27 7.23 -21.00 14.04
CA CYS A 27 8.19 -21.75 13.20
C CYS A 27 9.64 -21.25 13.28
N SER A 28 9.86 -19.97 13.62
CA SER A 28 11.20 -19.40 13.81
C SER A 28 11.85 -19.75 15.17
N SER A 29 11.13 -20.45 16.05
CA SER A 29 11.52 -20.68 17.45
C SER A 29 11.23 -22.09 17.97
N ALA A 30 10.63 -22.94 17.14
CA ALA A 30 10.18 -24.29 17.45
C ALA A 30 10.36 -25.19 16.21
N GLY A 31 10.33 -26.52 16.37
CA GLY A 31 10.60 -27.42 15.25
C GLY A 31 12.04 -27.31 14.76
N ASP A 32 12.25 -27.29 13.44
CA ASP A 32 13.59 -27.11 12.87
C ASP A 32 14.05 -25.65 12.75
N PHE A 33 13.29 -24.70 13.28
CA PHE A 33 13.51 -23.25 13.17
C PHE A 33 13.40 -22.71 11.74
N LEU A 34 12.68 -23.41 10.87
CA LEU A 34 12.45 -23.02 9.48
C LEU A 34 10.93 -22.92 9.26
N CYS A 35 10.50 -21.88 8.54
CA CYS A 35 9.09 -21.58 8.34
C CYS A 35 8.54 -22.07 6.99
N ASP A 36 9.41 -22.61 6.14
CA ASP A 36 9.04 -23.20 4.86
C ASP A 36 8.94 -24.74 4.90
N THR A 37 9.22 -25.32 6.07
CA THR A 37 8.94 -26.71 6.42
C THR A 37 7.61 -26.75 7.15
N PRO A 38 6.62 -27.52 6.69
CA PRO A 38 5.38 -27.68 7.43
C PRO A 38 5.63 -28.34 8.78
N ALA A 39 4.91 -27.89 9.82
CA ALA A 39 4.94 -28.50 11.13
C ALA A 39 4.78 -30.02 11.05
N ASP A 40 5.70 -30.75 11.68
CA ASP A 40 5.82 -32.20 11.59
C ASP A 40 5.60 -32.85 12.97
N PRO A 41 4.67 -33.81 13.11
CA PRO A 41 4.42 -34.51 14.36
C PRO A 41 5.35 -35.71 14.63
N ASN A 42 6.41 -35.87 13.84
CA ASN A 42 7.27 -37.06 13.67
C ASN A 42 6.57 -38.20 12.93
N LEU A 43 7.00 -38.46 11.69
CA LEU A 43 6.27 -39.33 10.75
C LEU A 43 6.62 -40.82 10.81
N LEU A 44 7.50 -41.26 11.71
CA LEU A 44 8.07 -42.62 11.74
C LEU A 44 7.04 -43.78 11.67
N TYR A 45 5.78 -43.53 12.05
CA TYR A 45 4.69 -44.52 11.98
C TYR A 45 3.37 -43.96 11.43
N TYR A 46 3.41 -42.81 10.76
CA TYR A 46 2.20 -42.11 10.29
C TYR A 46 2.13 -41.97 8.77
N THR A 47 2.95 -42.70 8.04
CA THR A 47 2.95 -42.73 6.56
C THR A 47 2.53 -44.10 6.07
N ASP A 48 1.68 -44.16 5.05
CA ASP A 48 1.28 -45.42 4.40
C ASP A 48 2.21 -45.82 3.22
N ASP A 49 1.96 -47.00 2.64
CA ASP A 49 2.73 -47.51 1.50
C ASP A 49 2.62 -46.64 0.22
N ASN A 50 1.66 -45.70 0.18
CA ASN A 50 1.48 -44.75 -0.92
C ASN A 50 2.10 -43.38 -0.62
N CYS A 51 2.91 -43.28 0.44
CA CYS A 51 3.52 -42.04 0.87
C CYS A 51 2.49 -40.95 1.19
N GLN A 52 1.42 -41.33 1.90
CA GLN A 52 0.44 -40.39 2.42
C GLN A 52 0.50 -40.36 3.94
N TYR A 53 0.41 -39.16 4.51
CA TYR A 53 0.24 -39.01 5.94
C TYR A 53 -1.17 -39.49 6.34
N VAL A 54 -1.23 -40.49 7.21
CA VAL A 54 -2.48 -41.12 7.71
C VAL A 54 -2.75 -40.82 9.18
N GLY A 55 -1.93 -39.97 9.80
CA GLY A 55 -2.10 -39.56 11.18
C GLY A 55 -3.29 -38.61 11.38
N THR A 56 -3.86 -38.64 12.59
CA THR A 56 -4.96 -37.75 13.02
C THR A 56 -4.52 -36.80 14.12
N LEU A 57 -3.20 -36.60 14.28
CA LEU A 57 -2.64 -35.75 15.32
C LEU A 57 -2.94 -34.28 15.00
N THR A 58 -3.11 -33.49 16.06
CA THR A 58 -3.21 -32.04 16.02
C THR A 58 -2.09 -31.41 16.83
N ASP A 59 -1.77 -30.17 16.52
CA ASP A 59 -0.88 -29.35 17.36
C ASP A 59 -1.59 -28.93 18.67
N PRO A 60 -0.88 -28.23 19.59
CA PRO A 60 -1.47 -27.71 20.82
C PRO A 60 -2.61 -26.68 20.64
N LEU A 61 -2.74 -26.08 19.47
CA LEU A 61 -3.83 -25.16 19.12
C LEU A 61 -5.07 -25.89 18.57
N GLY A 62 -4.91 -27.18 18.26
CA GLY A 62 -5.97 -28.04 17.73
C GLY A 62 -6.00 -28.13 16.21
N ASP A 63 -5.00 -27.56 15.53
CA ASP A 63 -4.88 -27.60 14.07
C ASP A 63 -4.28 -28.94 13.63
N ALA A 64 -4.86 -29.56 12.61
CA ALA A 64 -4.43 -30.86 12.11
C ALA A 64 -3.14 -30.75 11.30
N TYR A 65 -2.14 -31.59 11.60
CA TYR A 65 -0.87 -31.59 10.88
C TYR A 65 -1.05 -31.97 9.40
N GLN A 66 -0.33 -31.26 8.53
CA GLN A 66 -0.18 -31.55 7.10
C GLN A 66 1.31 -31.56 6.75
N PRO A 67 2.05 -32.57 7.22
CA PRO A 67 3.50 -32.60 7.11
C PRO A 67 3.96 -32.97 5.70
N ASP A 68 5.17 -32.54 5.34
CA ASP A 68 5.80 -32.94 4.08
C ASP A 68 6.46 -34.31 4.20
N VAL A 69 5.80 -35.32 3.62
CA VAL A 69 6.28 -36.71 3.56
C VAL A 69 7.45 -36.92 2.60
N GLU A 70 7.76 -35.96 1.73
CA GLU A 70 8.87 -36.04 0.77
C GLU A 70 10.15 -35.35 1.27
N ASN A 71 10.06 -34.63 2.40
CA ASN A 71 11.19 -33.98 3.04
C ASN A 71 12.22 -34.99 3.56
N ILE A 72 13.50 -34.80 3.20
CA ILE A 72 14.63 -35.66 3.61
C ILE A 72 14.84 -35.70 5.13
N MET A 73 14.21 -34.79 5.87
CA MET A 73 14.35 -34.68 7.31
C MET A 73 13.06 -35.08 8.08
N SER A 74 12.01 -35.61 7.43
CA SER A 74 10.69 -35.83 8.09
C SER A 74 10.44 -37.25 8.65
N TYR A 75 11.38 -38.19 8.52
CA TYR A 75 11.21 -39.58 8.98
C TYR A 75 9.99 -40.29 8.37
N SER A 76 9.57 -39.89 7.18
CA SER A 76 8.36 -40.42 6.55
C SER A 76 8.51 -41.90 6.14
N GLY A 77 9.75 -42.38 5.96
CA GLY A 77 10.03 -43.73 5.46
C GLY A 77 9.78 -43.88 3.96
N CYS A 78 9.46 -42.78 3.27
CA CYS A 78 9.23 -42.72 1.84
C CYS A 78 10.50 -42.45 1.05
N ALA A 79 10.39 -42.39 -0.28
CA ALA A 79 11.47 -41.90 -1.12
C ALA A 79 11.61 -40.39 -0.91
N GLU A 80 12.27 -40.00 0.17
CA GLU A 80 12.54 -38.60 0.50
C GLU A 80 13.53 -38.02 -0.52
N THR A 81 13.15 -36.93 -1.19
CA THR A 81 13.93 -36.38 -2.32
C THR A 81 14.19 -34.88 -2.25
N LEU A 82 13.59 -34.19 -1.28
CA LEU A 82 13.56 -32.74 -1.24
C LEU A 82 14.11 -32.20 0.08
N PHE A 83 14.89 -31.13 -0.03
CA PHE A 83 15.10 -30.17 1.04
C PHE A 83 14.30 -28.93 0.71
N SER A 84 13.70 -28.30 1.72
CA SER A 84 13.08 -27.00 1.53
C SER A 84 14.12 -25.94 1.11
N PRO A 85 13.70 -24.82 0.50
CA PRO A 85 14.57 -23.69 0.24
C PRO A 85 15.38 -23.22 1.47
N GLN A 86 14.75 -23.04 2.63
CA GLN A 86 15.44 -22.61 3.85
C GLN A 86 16.35 -23.71 4.41
N GLN A 87 15.99 -24.99 4.28
CA GLN A 87 16.90 -26.10 4.62
C GLN A 87 18.16 -26.05 3.73
N THR A 88 18.01 -25.80 2.43
CA THR A 88 19.16 -25.65 1.52
C THR A 88 20.04 -24.45 1.90
N ARG A 89 19.43 -23.32 2.26
CA ARG A 89 20.16 -22.12 2.73
C ARG A 89 20.93 -22.41 4.03
N ARG A 90 20.31 -23.10 4.99
CA ARG A 90 20.94 -23.48 6.25
C ARG A 90 22.09 -24.48 6.07
N MET A 91 21.95 -25.43 5.15
CA MET A 91 23.04 -26.35 4.80
C MET A 91 24.24 -25.61 4.20
N ASN A 92 23.99 -24.64 3.32
CA ASN A 92 25.05 -23.78 2.80
C ASN A 92 25.69 -22.94 3.91
N TYR A 93 24.91 -22.35 4.82
CA TYR A 93 25.45 -21.67 6.01
C TYR A 93 26.38 -22.58 6.82
N TYR A 94 25.95 -23.81 7.13
CA TYR A 94 26.74 -24.72 7.96
C TYR A 94 28.03 -25.15 7.27
N LEU A 95 27.96 -25.42 5.96
CA LEU A 95 29.13 -25.77 5.15
C LEU A 95 30.17 -24.63 5.13
N LEU A 96 29.71 -23.41 4.89
CA LEU A 96 30.57 -22.23 4.81
C LEU A 96 31.13 -21.82 6.18
N THR A 97 30.36 -22.00 7.25
CA THR A 97 30.72 -21.54 8.60
C THR A 97 31.57 -22.54 9.37
N TYR A 98 31.24 -23.84 9.32
CA TYR A 98 31.84 -24.85 10.20
C TYR A 98 32.66 -25.90 9.44
N MET A 99 32.59 -25.93 8.11
CA MET A 99 33.18 -26.99 7.27
C MET A 99 33.93 -26.43 6.05
N SER A 100 34.42 -25.19 6.16
CA SER A 100 35.11 -24.48 5.08
C SER A 100 36.35 -25.21 4.54
N GLU A 101 36.96 -26.09 5.34
CA GLU A 101 38.08 -26.96 4.96
C GLU A 101 37.72 -27.99 3.86
N PHE A 102 36.44 -28.27 3.65
CA PHE A 102 35.96 -29.20 2.61
C PHE A 102 35.63 -28.48 1.27
N SER A 103 35.88 -27.17 1.18
CA SER A 103 35.71 -26.40 -0.07
C SER A 103 36.84 -26.69 -1.06
N CYS A 104 36.51 -27.10 -2.29
CA CYS A 104 37.47 -27.55 -3.29
C CYS A 104 38.28 -26.44 -3.98
N ASP A 105 38.01 -25.16 -3.71
CA ASP A 105 38.62 -24.04 -4.43
C ASP A 105 39.76 -23.32 -3.68
N GLY A 106 40.04 -23.65 -2.41
CA GLY A 106 41.14 -23.02 -1.66
C GLY A 106 41.04 -21.49 -1.51
N SER A 107 39.97 -20.88 -1.99
CA SER A 107 39.52 -19.57 -1.57
C SER A 107 39.15 -19.69 -0.10
N SER A 108 39.85 -18.95 0.76
CA SER A 108 39.32 -18.70 2.10
C SER A 108 37.92 -18.12 1.89
N LEU A 109 36.88 -18.85 2.29
CA LEU A 109 35.53 -18.33 2.49
C LEU A 109 35.54 -17.40 3.73
N GLY A 110 36.48 -16.45 3.73
CA GLY A 110 36.88 -15.59 4.82
C GLY A 110 35.93 -14.42 5.03
N ASP A 111 34.64 -14.64 4.86
CA ASP A 111 33.62 -13.81 5.50
C ASP A 111 32.82 -14.68 6.44
N THR A 112 33.29 -14.77 7.67
CA THR A 112 32.48 -15.30 8.77
C THR A 112 31.41 -14.30 9.20
N ALA A 113 31.08 -13.28 8.40
CA ALA A 113 30.03 -12.30 8.69
C ALA A 113 28.66 -12.83 8.28
N TYR A 114 27.69 -12.75 9.18
CA TYR A 114 26.35 -13.32 9.00
C TYR A 114 25.32 -12.27 9.42
N LEU A 115 24.68 -11.65 8.42
CA LEU A 115 23.79 -10.51 8.61
C LEU A 115 22.34 -10.95 8.64
N MET A 116 21.65 -10.63 9.72
CA MET A 116 20.23 -10.90 9.90
C MET A 116 19.46 -9.64 10.23
N LEU A 117 18.15 -9.64 9.95
CA LEU A 117 17.24 -8.66 10.51
C LEU A 117 17.14 -8.80 12.04
N TYR A 118 17.27 -7.68 12.73
CA TYR A 118 17.13 -7.56 14.18
C TYR A 118 15.80 -6.92 14.59
N THR A 119 15.13 -6.23 13.66
CA THR A 119 13.76 -5.73 13.81
C THR A 119 13.00 -6.01 12.53
N ALA A 120 11.66 -5.97 12.61
CA ALA A 120 10.81 -5.92 11.43
C ALA A 120 11.17 -4.72 10.54
N ILE A 121 10.87 -4.85 9.26
CA ILE A 121 10.89 -3.74 8.31
C ILE A 121 9.67 -2.86 8.62
N GLU A 122 9.88 -1.56 8.84
CA GLU A 122 8.81 -0.62 9.20
C GLU A 122 8.81 0.58 8.24
N PRO A 123 7.72 0.81 7.49
CA PRO A 123 7.55 2.02 6.69
C PRO A 123 7.09 3.19 7.57
N SER A 124 7.55 4.39 7.22
CA SER A 124 7.17 5.65 7.86
C SER A 124 6.81 6.69 6.80
N PRO A 125 5.52 7.06 6.67
CA PRO A 125 4.36 6.54 7.41
C PRO A 125 4.06 5.06 7.11
N SER A 126 3.25 4.42 7.96
CA SER A 126 2.91 2.99 7.83
C SER A 126 2.15 2.63 6.55
N ILE A 127 1.55 3.63 5.88
CA ILE A 127 0.90 3.50 4.58
C ILE A 127 1.82 4.12 3.53
N MET A 128 2.20 3.34 2.51
CA MET A 128 3.04 3.81 1.42
C MET A 128 2.18 4.49 0.34
N SER A 129 2.66 5.64 -0.15
CA SER A 129 1.96 6.45 -1.13
C SER A 129 2.86 7.01 -2.23
N CYS A 130 2.36 6.97 -3.46
CA CYS A 130 3.10 7.41 -4.64
C CYS A 130 3.41 8.91 -4.59
N GLY A 131 4.58 9.31 -5.09
CA GLY A 131 4.93 10.72 -5.29
C GLY A 131 5.13 11.55 -4.01
N VAL A 132 5.15 10.91 -2.84
CA VAL A 132 5.46 11.55 -1.55
C VAL A 132 6.77 10.95 -1.02
N PRO A 133 7.70 11.75 -0.46
CA PRO A 133 8.87 11.22 0.22
C PRO A 133 8.46 10.41 1.47
N GLN A 134 9.00 9.19 1.59
CA GLN A 134 8.71 8.29 2.71
C GLN A 134 10.01 7.62 3.18
N ALA A 135 9.97 6.90 4.29
CA ALA A 135 11.13 6.17 4.78
C ALA A 135 10.79 4.71 5.09
N VAL A 136 11.81 3.87 5.03
CA VAL A 136 11.77 2.49 5.50
C VAL A 136 12.89 2.34 6.51
N GLN A 137 12.58 1.79 7.67
CA GLN A 137 13.57 1.49 8.70
C GLN A 137 13.64 -0.01 8.96
N ALA A 138 14.85 -0.50 9.17
CA ALA A 138 15.11 -1.85 9.66
C ALA A 138 16.43 -1.84 10.43
N SER A 139 16.55 -2.68 11.44
CA SER A 139 17.82 -2.90 12.12
C SER A 139 18.41 -4.23 11.68
N ILE A 140 19.72 -4.27 11.52
CA ILE A 140 20.45 -5.50 11.17
C ILE A 140 21.47 -5.83 12.26
N THR A 141 21.80 -7.10 12.38
CA THR A 141 22.81 -7.61 13.31
C THR A 141 23.79 -8.50 12.58
N ASN A 142 25.06 -8.49 13.02
CA ASN A 142 26.07 -9.42 12.53
C ASN A 142 26.32 -10.51 13.58
N PHE A 143 25.67 -11.65 13.39
CA PHE A 143 25.89 -12.87 14.20
C PHE A 143 27.14 -13.64 13.79
N GLY A 144 27.83 -13.16 12.76
CA GLY A 144 29.07 -13.72 12.30
C GLY A 144 30.24 -13.52 13.26
N GLN A 145 31.32 -14.25 13.02
CA GLN A 145 32.57 -14.20 13.80
C GLN A 145 33.58 -13.16 13.29
N ALA A 146 33.33 -12.52 12.14
CA ALA A 146 34.13 -11.42 11.61
C ALA A 146 33.25 -10.20 11.31
N GLY A 147 33.88 -9.03 11.38
CA GLY A 147 33.24 -7.81 10.92
C GLY A 147 33.10 -7.78 9.40
N ILE A 148 32.10 -7.06 8.90
CA ILE A 148 31.88 -6.84 7.47
C ILE A 148 31.79 -5.35 7.15
N THR A 149 32.41 -4.95 6.04
CA THR A 149 32.26 -3.63 5.45
C THR A 149 31.37 -3.76 4.22
N ALA A 150 30.15 -3.22 4.27
CA ALA A 150 29.14 -3.41 3.21
C ALA A 150 28.28 -2.15 3.00
N ASN A 151 27.77 -2.01 1.78
CA ASN A 151 26.70 -1.07 1.47
C ASN A 151 25.36 -1.74 1.77
N PHE A 152 24.35 -0.96 2.14
CA PHE A 152 23.01 -1.45 2.44
C PHE A 152 21.98 -0.77 1.55
N GLY A 153 20.92 -1.48 1.20
CA GLY A 153 19.83 -0.96 0.38
C GLY A 153 18.51 -1.59 0.76
N ALA A 154 17.44 -0.81 0.63
CA ALA A 154 16.08 -1.33 0.63
C ALA A 154 15.58 -1.39 -0.81
N ALA A 155 15.00 -2.51 -1.21
CA ALA A 155 14.45 -2.72 -2.54
C ALA A 155 12.93 -2.89 -2.48
N LEU A 156 12.28 -2.42 -3.53
CA LEU A 156 10.91 -2.78 -3.87
C LEU A 156 10.95 -4.03 -4.76
N LEU A 157 10.12 -5.01 -4.39
CA LEU A 157 9.94 -6.28 -5.07
C LEU A 157 8.49 -6.38 -5.55
N ASP A 158 8.23 -7.20 -6.56
CA ASP A 158 6.85 -7.57 -6.91
C ASP A 158 6.27 -8.59 -5.91
N THR A 159 5.03 -9.04 -6.16
CA THR A 159 4.34 -10.00 -5.29
C THR A 159 4.98 -11.38 -5.28
N ASP A 160 5.80 -11.71 -6.28
CA ASP A 160 6.51 -12.99 -6.39
C ASP A 160 7.92 -12.91 -5.77
N GLY A 161 8.34 -11.72 -5.31
CA GLY A 161 9.63 -11.47 -4.66
C GLY A 161 10.74 -11.06 -5.64
N ASP A 162 10.41 -10.82 -6.91
CA ASP A 162 11.39 -10.40 -7.91
C ASP A 162 11.74 -8.91 -7.76
N PHE A 163 13.02 -8.57 -7.95
CA PHE A 163 13.51 -7.21 -7.81
C PHE A 163 12.93 -6.28 -8.88
N LEU A 164 12.32 -5.16 -8.44
CA LEU A 164 11.86 -4.10 -9.32
C LEU A 164 12.80 -2.89 -9.31
N ALA A 165 13.09 -2.35 -8.12
CA ALA A 165 13.85 -1.12 -7.98
C ALA A 165 14.40 -0.92 -6.56
N TRP A 166 15.41 -0.05 -6.43
CA TRP A 166 15.87 0.42 -5.12
C TRP A 166 14.97 1.53 -4.57
N ILE A 167 14.55 1.39 -3.32
CA ILE A 167 13.91 2.44 -2.51
C ILE A 167 14.97 3.48 -2.13
N ASP A 168 16.08 3.01 -1.59
CA ASP A 168 17.28 3.79 -1.29
C ASP A 168 18.48 2.85 -1.14
N THR A 169 19.67 3.39 -1.36
CA THR A 169 20.95 2.73 -1.04
C THR A 169 21.78 3.68 -0.21
N LEU A 170 22.18 3.26 0.99
CA LEU A 170 22.98 4.10 1.88
C LEU A 170 24.37 4.33 1.29
N SER A 171 24.76 5.59 1.20
CA SER A 171 26.03 5.99 0.61
C SER A 171 27.21 5.67 1.51
N GLY A 172 28.10 4.81 1.04
CA GLY A 172 29.36 4.46 1.71
C GLY A 172 29.24 3.18 2.53
N PRO A 173 30.24 2.29 2.48
CA PRO A 173 30.15 1.02 3.16
C PRO A 173 30.28 1.23 4.67
N ALA A 174 29.36 0.64 5.45
CA ALA A 174 29.41 0.67 6.90
C ALA A 174 30.11 -0.60 7.41
N THR A 175 30.93 -0.47 8.45
CA THR A 175 31.62 -1.61 9.07
C THR A 175 30.81 -2.10 10.28
N LEU A 176 30.34 -3.34 10.22
CA LEU A 176 29.60 -4.00 11.29
C LEU A 176 30.46 -5.09 11.92
N ASN A 177 30.92 -4.88 13.14
CA ASN A 177 31.72 -5.86 13.87
C ASN A 177 30.88 -7.07 14.30
N SER A 178 31.53 -8.23 14.44
CA SER A 178 30.93 -9.45 15.02
C SER A 178 30.30 -9.17 16.39
N GLY A 179 29.06 -9.62 16.59
CA GLY A 179 28.33 -9.53 17.86
C GLY A 179 27.77 -8.13 18.17
N PHE A 180 27.82 -7.20 17.21
CA PHE A 180 27.21 -5.87 17.33
C PHE A 180 25.98 -5.74 16.43
N TYR A 181 24.97 -5.02 16.91
CA TYR A 181 23.81 -4.59 16.13
C TYR A 181 24.06 -3.20 15.54
N PHE A 182 23.54 -2.94 14.33
CA PHE A 182 23.40 -1.58 13.82
C PHE A 182 22.13 -0.97 14.42
N PRO A 183 22.20 0.14 15.19
CA PRO A 183 21.01 0.86 15.58
C PRO A 183 20.43 1.56 14.34
N SER A 184 19.38 0.97 13.78
CA SER A 184 18.47 1.51 12.76
C SER A 184 19.14 1.99 11.47
N LEU A 185 19.11 1.16 10.42
CA LEU A 185 19.30 1.63 9.05
C LEU A 185 18.05 2.40 8.63
N TYR A 186 18.23 3.62 8.11
CA TYR A 186 17.16 4.49 7.66
C TYR A 186 17.27 4.71 6.16
N PHE A 187 16.38 4.09 5.38
CA PHE A 187 16.32 4.22 3.93
C PHE A 187 15.28 5.26 3.57
N THR A 188 15.67 6.29 2.82
CA THR A 188 14.78 7.36 2.41
C THR A 188 14.31 7.17 0.98
N LEU A 189 13.02 6.93 0.83
CA LEU A 189 12.36 6.89 -0.45
C LEU A 189 12.19 8.33 -0.95
N SER A 190 13.15 8.80 -1.73
CA SER A 190 13.22 10.21 -2.13
C SER A 190 12.31 10.56 -3.32
N ASN A 191 11.91 9.57 -4.14
CA ASN A 191 10.73 9.62 -5.01
C ASN A 191 10.49 8.30 -5.78
N PRO A 192 9.42 7.53 -5.50
CA PRO A 192 8.97 6.49 -6.40
C PRO A 192 7.85 6.99 -7.31
N GLY A 193 8.10 7.03 -8.61
CA GLY A 193 7.03 7.06 -9.61
C GLY A 193 6.35 5.70 -9.81
N PHE A 194 6.21 4.89 -8.75
CA PHE A 194 5.60 3.57 -8.86
C PHE A 194 4.08 3.68 -8.94
N PRO A 195 3.42 2.91 -9.83
CA PRO A 195 1.97 2.89 -9.92
C PRO A 195 1.37 2.26 -8.65
N PRO A 196 0.08 2.52 -8.38
CA PRO A 196 -0.59 1.90 -7.25
C PRO A 196 -0.70 0.40 -7.47
N GLY A 197 -0.61 -0.38 -6.40
CA GLY A 197 -0.65 -1.85 -6.43
C GLY A 197 0.04 -2.49 -5.25
N ASP A 198 0.08 -3.82 -5.25
CA ASP A 198 0.69 -4.64 -4.20
C ASP A 198 2.16 -4.91 -4.52
N TYR A 199 3.02 -4.77 -3.51
CA TYR A 199 4.46 -4.95 -3.62
C TYR A 199 5.02 -5.58 -2.34
N GLN A 200 6.31 -5.89 -2.35
CA GLN A 200 7.05 -6.23 -1.13
C GLN A 200 8.28 -5.33 -0.96
N ILE A 201 8.75 -5.17 0.27
CA ILE A 201 10.02 -4.52 0.58
C ILE A 201 11.00 -5.55 1.14
N GLY A 202 12.23 -5.55 0.64
CA GLY A 202 13.33 -6.36 1.19
C GLY A 202 14.59 -5.54 1.44
N ILE A 203 15.41 -5.96 2.41
CA ILE A 203 16.69 -5.33 2.77
C ILE A 203 17.84 -6.17 2.22
N PHE A 204 18.82 -5.51 1.61
CA PHE A 204 19.95 -6.13 0.95
C PHE A 204 21.25 -5.51 1.42
N TYR A 205 22.33 -6.27 1.32
CA TYR A 205 23.69 -5.78 1.48
C TYR A 205 24.56 -6.13 0.29
N ARG A 206 25.58 -5.32 0.03
CA ARG A 206 26.64 -5.59 -0.93
C ARG A 206 27.96 -5.35 -0.27
N LYS A 207 28.75 -6.42 -0.11
CA LYS A 207 30.10 -6.33 0.45
C LYS A 207 30.93 -5.33 -0.35
N ASP A 208 31.71 -4.52 0.34
CA ASP A 208 32.59 -3.55 -0.31
C ASP A 208 33.57 -4.24 -1.27
N GLY A 209 33.78 -3.63 -2.44
CA GLY A 209 34.58 -4.22 -3.52
C GLY A 209 33.90 -5.35 -4.32
N THR A 210 32.66 -5.73 -4.01
CA THR A 210 31.89 -6.72 -4.79
C THR A 210 30.77 -6.09 -5.61
N ALA A 211 30.27 -6.80 -6.62
CA ALA A 211 29.20 -6.32 -7.50
C ALA A 211 27.80 -6.77 -7.06
N ASN A 212 27.68 -7.90 -6.36
CA ASN A 212 26.41 -8.58 -6.13
C ASN A 212 25.76 -8.11 -4.83
N TRP A 213 24.48 -7.74 -4.93
CA TRP A 213 23.62 -7.55 -3.78
C TRP A 213 23.09 -8.90 -3.31
N LEU A 214 23.15 -9.12 -2.01
CA LEU A 214 22.65 -10.31 -1.33
C LEU A 214 21.53 -9.87 -0.37
N PRO A 215 20.44 -10.64 -0.24
CA PRO A 215 19.44 -10.34 0.77
C PRO A 215 20.07 -10.43 2.17
N ILE A 216 19.61 -9.59 3.09
CA ILE A 216 19.83 -9.82 4.51
C ILE A 216 19.08 -11.10 4.89
N GLU A 217 19.71 -11.95 5.71
CA GLU A 217 19.11 -13.22 6.08
C GLU A 217 17.93 -13.01 7.03
N GLU A 218 16.97 -13.93 6.91
CA GLU A 218 15.84 -14.04 7.81
C GLU A 218 16.31 -14.63 9.15
N GLY A 219 15.68 -14.19 10.23
CA GLY A 219 15.94 -14.68 11.58
C GLY A 219 14.64 -14.73 12.36
N GLY A 220 14.55 -13.94 13.44
CA GLY A 220 13.26 -13.70 14.11
C GLY A 220 12.32 -12.75 13.36
N TYR A 221 12.73 -12.24 12.19
CA TYR A 221 11.97 -11.32 11.35
C TYR A 221 12.16 -11.67 9.88
N ASP A 222 11.07 -11.55 9.12
CA ASP A 222 11.06 -11.80 7.68
C ASP A 222 11.69 -10.65 6.92
N ASN A 223 12.46 -10.97 5.88
CA ASN A 223 13.07 -9.98 4.99
C ASN A 223 12.19 -9.70 3.76
N THR A 224 10.90 -9.78 3.98
CA THR A 224 9.84 -9.46 3.01
C THR A 224 8.70 -8.81 3.77
N LEU A 225 8.44 -7.54 3.48
CA LEU A 225 7.27 -6.82 3.99
C LEU A 225 6.29 -6.56 2.86
N PRO A 226 5.12 -7.22 2.83
CA PRO A 226 4.04 -6.86 1.92
C PRO A 226 3.55 -5.45 2.18
N ILE A 227 3.38 -4.66 1.11
CA ILE A 227 2.83 -3.31 1.16
C ILE A 227 1.80 -3.11 0.05
N GLU A 228 0.80 -2.29 0.32
CA GLU A 228 -0.08 -1.72 -0.70
C GLU A 228 0.40 -0.28 -0.98
N MET A 229 0.83 -0.02 -2.21
CA MET A 229 1.18 1.32 -2.66
C MET A 229 -0.09 2.05 -3.08
N THR A 230 -0.51 3.05 -2.31
CA THR A 230 -1.71 3.82 -2.60
C THR A 230 -1.34 5.18 -3.19
N CYS A 231 -1.65 5.40 -4.46
CA CYS A 231 -1.56 6.75 -5.00
C CYS A 231 -2.82 7.52 -4.58
N GLY A 232 -2.69 8.47 -3.65
CA GLY A 232 -3.75 9.46 -3.46
C GLY A 232 -3.98 10.16 -4.81
N ILE A 233 -5.21 10.19 -5.30
CA ILE A 233 -5.54 11.01 -6.48
C ILE A 233 -5.18 12.46 -6.09
N PRO A 234 -4.24 13.11 -6.80
CA PRO A 234 -3.82 14.45 -6.43
C PRO A 234 -5.03 15.37 -6.41
N CYS A 235 -5.08 16.29 -5.44
CA CYS A 235 -6.17 17.24 -5.33
C CYS A 235 -6.16 18.17 -6.56
N GLN A 236 -6.95 17.84 -7.57
CA GLN A 236 -7.04 18.56 -8.83
C GLN A 236 -8.29 19.42 -8.85
N ALA A 237 -8.18 20.60 -9.46
CA ALA A 237 -9.33 21.43 -9.72
C ALA A 237 -10.33 20.66 -10.61
N PRO A 238 -11.64 20.77 -10.36
CA PRO A 238 -12.62 20.13 -11.23
C PRO A 238 -12.54 20.67 -12.66
N SER A 239 -13.09 19.92 -13.61
CA SER A 239 -13.36 20.44 -14.96
C SER A 239 -14.34 21.63 -14.90
N ALA A 240 -14.47 22.36 -16.01
CA ALA A 240 -15.50 23.40 -16.10
C ALA A 240 -16.88 22.80 -15.73
N PRO A 241 -17.69 23.50 -14.92
CA PRO A 241 -19.04 23.03 -14.61
C PRO A 241 -19.93 23.09 -15.86
N GLU A 242 -21.06 22.41 -15.80
CA GLU A 242 -22.09 22.40 -16.85
C GLU A 242 -23.43 22.87 -16.27
N LEU A 243 -24.30 23.46 -17.11
CA LEU A 243 -25.66 23.82 -16.70
C LEU A 243 -26.55 22.57 -16.65
N ALA A 244 -27.09 22.27 -15.47
CA ALA A 244 -28.12 21.26 -15.29
C ALA A 244 -29.53 21.85 -15.48
N ALA A 245 -29.72 23.11 -15.06
CA ALA A 245 -30.92 23.90 -15.26
C ALA A 245 -30.56 25.39 -15.29
N PHE A 246 -31.35 26.21 -15.96
CA PHE A 246 -31.20 27.66 -15.96
C PHE A 246 -32.54 28.33 -16.25
N GLY A 247 -32.69 29.58 -15.81
CA GLY A 247 -33.86 30.39 -16.09
C GLY A 247 -33.57 31.89 -15.98
N TYR A 248 -34.62 32.66 -15.67
CA TYR A 248 -34.55 34.12 -15.57
C TYR A 248 -33.60 34.58 -14.45
N SER A 249 -33.71 34.00 -13.26
CA SER A 249 -32.98 34.48 -12.08
C SER A 249 -32.28 33.38 -11.31
N HIS A 250 -32.17 32.18 -11.90
CA HIS A 250 -31.52 31.05 -11.25
C HIS A 250 -30.75 30.20 -12.26
N ILE A 251 -29.82 29.41 -11.74
CA ILE A 251 -29.17 28.29 -12.42
C ILE A 251 -28.97 27.14 -11.45
N GLN A 252 -28.87 25.94 -12.00
CA GLN A 252 -28.25 24.79 -11.36
C GLN A 252 -27.04 24.38 -12.20
N VAL A 253 -25.89 24.25 -11.55
CA VAL A 253 -24.66 23.77 -12.16
C VAL A 253 -24.22 22.46 -11.53
N GLN A 254 -23.64 21.59 -12.34
CA GLN A 254 -23.08 20.31 -11.91
C GLN A 254 -21.70 20.08 -12.53
N TRP A 255 -20.92 19.19 -11.91
CA TRP A 255 -19.59 18.80 -12.38
C TRP A 255 -19.34 17.32 -12.05
N PRO A 256 -18.34 16.66 -12.67
CA PRO A 256 -17.99 15.29 -12.30
C PRO A 256 -17.51 15.19 -10.85
N GLU A 257 -17.98 14.17 -10.13
CA GLU A 257 -17.50 13.85 -8.78
C GLU A 257 -16.06 13.35 -8.80
N LEU A 258 -15.24 13.82 -7.84
CA LEU A 258 -13.83 13.49 -7.71
C LEU A 258 -13.57 12.71 -6.40
N PRO A 259 -12.88 11.55 -6.43
CA PRO A 259 -12.79 10.63 -5.27
C PRO A 259 -12.07 11.17 -4.04
N SER A 260 -11.16 12.15 -4.20
CA SER A 260 -10.35 12.70 -3.10
C SER A 260 -10.93 14.00 -2.51
N VAL A 261 -12.10 14.44 -2.97
CA VAL A 261 -12.69 15.73 -2.62
C VAL A 261 -13.67 15.58 -1.47
N THR A 262 -13.51 16.40 -0.43
CA THR A 262 -14.42 16.46 0.72
C THR A 262 -15.55 17.45 0.51
N GLU A 263 -15.29 18.55 -0.19
CA GLU A 263 -16.30 19.58 -0.50
C GLU A 263 -15.87 20.44 -1.70
N TYR A 264 -16.84 21.07 -2.34
CA TYR A 264 -16.68 21.97 -3.48
C TYR A 264 -17.20 23.36 -3.13
N GLN A 265 -16.67 24.37 -3.82
CA GLN A 265 -17.19 25.73 -3.77
C GLN A 265 -17.24 26.31 -5.16
N THR A 266 -18.38 26.90 -5.53
CA THR A 266 -18.50 27.67 -6.76
C THR A 266 -18.31 29.16 -6.50
N ARG A 267 -17.94 29.89 -7.56
CA ARG A 267 -18.02 31.35 -7.58
C ARG A 267 -18.53 31.83 -8.91
N GLN A 268 -19.25 32.95 -8.92
CA GLN A 268 -19.78 33.55 -10.13
C GLN A 268 -19.64 35.07 -10.15
N ARG A 269 -19.71 35.65 -11.34
CA ARG A 269 -19.83 37.09 -11.57
C ARG A 269 -20.43 37.39 -12.93
N LYS A 270 -20.94 38.61 -13.10
CA LYS A 270 -21.31 39.13 -14.42
C LYS A 270 -20.07 39.22 -15.30
N VAL A 271 -20.18 38.87 -16.58
CA VAL A 271 -19.07 38.99 -17.52
C VAL A 271 -18.56 40.44 -17.55
N GLY A 272 -17.25 40.61 -17.42
CA GLY A 272 -16.59 41.93 -17.36
C GLY A 272 -16.55 42.56 -15.95
N ALA A 273 -17.21 41.98 -14.95
CA ALA A 273 -17.05 42.43 -13.56
C ALA A 273 -15.67 42.02 -13.00
N THR A 274 -15.13 42.82 -12.07
CA THR A 274 -13.84 42.52 -11.43
C THR A 274 -13.99 41.67 -10.16
N THR A 275 -15.13 41.76 -9.47
CA THR A 275 -15.40 41.07 -8.21
C THR A 275 -16.15 39.76 -8.43
N TRP A 276 -15.66 38.68 -7.81
CA TRP A 276 -16.36 37.39 -7.74
C TRP A 276 -17.24 37.29 -6.50
N VAL A 277 -18.39 36.65 -6.63
CA VAL A 277 -19.25 36.23 -5.52
C VAL A 277 -19.02 34.74 -5.28
N ASN A 278 -18.66 34.34 -4.05
CA ASN A 278 -18.45 32.94 -3.70
C ASN A 278 -19.73 32.34 -3.13
N GLY A 279 -20.03 31.11 -3.52
CA GLY A 279 -21.11 30.30 -2.96
C GLY A 279 -20.68 29.63 -1.65
N ASN A 280 -21.62 28.89 -1.05
CA ASN A 280 -21.32 28.03 0.09
C ASN A 280 -20.53 26.80 -0.34
N TRP A 281 -19.85 26.18 0.62
CA TRP A 281 -19.27 24.86 0.41
C TRP A 281 -20.36 23.79 0.39
N THR A 282 -20.20 22.78 -0.47
CA THR A 282 -21.14 21.67 -0.63
C THR A 282 -20.39 20.35 -0.78
N THR A 283 -20.91 19.26 -0.23
CA THR A 283 -20.39 17.91 -0.45
C THR A 283 -20.87 17.32 -1.77
N GLU A 284 -21.98 17.83 -2.30
CA GLU A 284 -22.58 17.37 -3.55
C GLU A 284 -21.89 17.98 -4.77
N PRO A 285 -21.77 17.24 -5.89
CA PRO A 285 -21.17 17.74 -7.13
C PRO A 285 -22.14 18.63 -7.95
N THR A 286 -23.03 19.35 -7.26
CA THR A 286 -24.04 20.26 -7.83
C THR A 286 -24.29 21.42 -6.88
N THR A 287 -24.67 22.57 -7.42
CA THR A 287 -25.17 23.69 -6.60
C THR A 287 -26.14 24.58 -7.38
N HIS A 288 -26.98 25.29 -6.63
CA HIS A 288 -27.93 26.26 -7.13
C HIS A 288 -27.46 27.68 -6.87
N TRP A 289 -27.69 28.56 -7.83
CA TRP A 289 -27.51 30.00 -7.67
C TRP A 289 -28.80 30.70 -8.03
N ASP A 290 -29.27 31.54 -7.12
CA ASP A 290 -30.51 32.30 -7.26
C ASP A 290 -30.22 33.81 -7.29
N ASN A 291 -31.29 34.61 -7.44
CA ASN A 291 -31.23 36.07 -7.45
C ASN A 291 -30.27 36.63 -8.52
N LEU A 292 -30.15 35.93 -9.64
CA LEU A 292 -29.42 36.40 -10.81
C LEU A 292 -30.24 37.47 -11.53
N THR A 293 -29.55 38.43 -12.15
CA THR A 293 -30.23 39.42 -13.01
C THR A 293 -30.63 38.74 -14.32
N PRO A 294 -31.89 38.82 -14.77
CA PRO A 294 -32.30 38.30 -16.06
C PRO A 294 -31.62 39.00 -17.24
N CYS A 295 -31.56 38.32 -18.38
CA CYS A 295 -30.84 38.74 -19.59
C CYS A 295 -29.45 39.34 -19.29
N THR A 296 -28.64 38.61 -18.53
CA THR A 296 -27.29 39.04 -18.15
C THR A 296 -26.30 37.92 -18.38
N ASP A 297 -25.17 38.25 -18.98
CA ASP A 297 -24.06 37.32 -19.17
C ASP A 297 -23.31 37.12 -17.86
N TYR A 298 -23.10 35.86 -17.48
CA TYR A 298 -22.37 35.45 -16.29
C TYR A 298 -21.25 34.47 -16.63
N GLU A 299 -20.27 34.43 -15.74
CA GLU A 299 -19.30 33.34 -15.69
C GLU A 299 -19.30 32.68 -14.31
N ILE A 300 -19.15 31.36 -14.30
CA ILE A 300 -19.10 30.53 -13.08
C ILE A 300 -17.94 29.54 -13.14
N GLN A 301 -17.31 29.32 -11.99
CA GLN A 301 -16.20 28.38 -11.81
C GLN A 301 -16.42 27.56 -10.54
N VAL A 302 -15.80 26.39 -10.46
CA VAL A 302 -15.80 25.52 -9.28
C VAL A 302 -14.38 25.21 -8.83
N GLN A 303 -14.16 25.14 -7.51
CA GLN A 303 -12.93 24.62 -6.91
C GLN A 303 -13.26 23.47 -5.96
N ALA A 304 -12.27 22.65 -5.66
CA ALA A 304 -12.40 21.52 -4.75
C ALA A 304 -11.55 21.73 -3.48
N ARG A 305 -11.95 21.08 -2.39
CA ARG A 305 -11.16 20.90 -1.18
C ARG A 305 -10.96 19.42 -0.91
N CYS A 306 -9.72 19.02 -0.68
CA CYS A 306 -9.33 17.66 -0.32
C CYS A 306 -8.71 17.70 1.08
N GLY A 307 -9.53 17.50 2.13
CA GLY A 307 -9.09 17.66 3.52
C GLY A 307 -8.72 19.11 3.82
N THR A 308 -7.43 19.39 4.00
CA THR A 308 -6.91 20.75 4.27
C THR A 308 -6.47 21.51 3.01
N GLN A 309 -6.31 20.82 1.87
CA GLN A 309 -5.86 21.42 0.62
C GLN A 309 -7.04 21.96 -0.17
N THR A 310 -6.93 23.16 -0.73
CA THR A 310 -7.91 23.77 -1.64
C THR A 310 -7.26 24.00 -3.00
N THR A 311 -7.94 23.62 -4.07
CA THR A 311 -7.43 23.74 -5.44
C THR A 311 -7.56 25.17 -5.97
N GLY A 312 -6.98 25.44 -7.14
CA GLY A 312 -7.45 26.55 -7.97
C GLY A 312 -8.87 26.32 -8.48
N PHE A 313 -9.49 27.38 -9.01
CA PHE A 313 -10.77 27.28 -9.70
C PHE A 313 -10.62 26.66 -11.10
N SER A 314 -11.66 25.96 -11.54
CA SER A 314 -11.84 25.43 -12.89
C SER A 314 -11.79 26.55 -13.95
N PRO A 315 -11.66 26.21 -15.24
CA PRO A 315 -12.04 27.11 -16.32
C PRO A 315 -13.49 27.62 -16.14
N SER A 316 -13.78 28.81 -16.68
CA SER A 316 -15.11 29.41 -16.61
C SER A 316 -16.11 28.71 -17.54
N LEU A 317 -17.29 28.42 -17.01
CA LEU A 317 -18.50 28.23 -17.80
C LEU A 317 -19.13 29.61 -18.04
N LEU A 318 -19.45 29.93 -19.29
CA LEU A 318 -20.16 31.14 -19.70
C LEU A 318 -21.61 30.81 -19.99
N PHE A 319 -22.54 31.64 -19.50
CA PHE A 319 -23.97 31.51 -19.77
C PHE A 319 -24.68 32.85 -19.71
N THR A 320 -25.89 32.91 -20.28
CA THR A 320 -26.78 34.07 -20.25
C THR A 320 -28.08 33.64 -19.59
N THR A 321 -28.55 34.38 -18.59
CA THR A 321 -29.88 34.16 -18.00
C THR A 321 -30.99 34.50 -18.99
N GLU A 322 -32.16 33.88 -18.84
CA GLU A 322 -33.29 34.09 -19.75
C GLU A 322 -33.93 35.49 -19.62
N GLY A 323 -34.92 35.77 -20.49
CA GLY A 323 -35.68 37.03 -20.51
C GLY A 323 -35.19 38.06 -21.54
N CYS A 324 -34.20 37.71 -22.38
CA CYS A 324 -33.73 38.61 -23.43
C CYS A 324 -34.79 38.84 -24.51
N GLY A 325 -35.51 39.95 -24.42
CA GLY A 325 -36.53 40.35 -25.41
C GLY A 325 -37.96 40.38 -24.87
N ASP A 326 -38.15 40.14 -23.58
CA ASP A 326 -39.47 40.18 -22.98
C ASP A 326 -40.04 41.61 -22.92
N PRO A 327 -41.35 41.79 -23.18
CA PRO A 327 -41.97 43.11 -23.21
C PRO A 327 -42.27 43.69 -21.81
N TYR A 328 -42.01 42.94 -20.74
CA TYR A 328 -42.36 43.29 -19.36
C TYR A 328 -41.12 43.38 -18.46
N CYS A 329 -41.25 44.12 -17.35
CA CYS A 329 -40.21 44.20 -16.33
C CYS A 329 -39.99 42.83 -15.68
N TYR A 330 -38.73 42.52 -15.39
CA TYR A 330 -38.36 41.29 -14.71
C TYR A 330 -38.84 41.26 -13.25
N SER A 331 -39.54 40.20 -12.87
CA SER A 331 -39.75 39.81 -11.46
C SER A 331 -38.83 38.64 -11.13
N TYR A 332 -38.03 38.75 -10.07
CA TYR A 332 -37.15 37.68 -9.60
C TYR A 332 -37.26 37.48 -8.08
N GLY A 333 -37.12 36.22 -7.65
CA GLY A 333 -37.19 35.79 -6.25
C GLY A 333 -35.82 35.38 -5.69
N SER A 334 -35.75 35.25 -4.37
CA SER A 334 -34.54 34.85 -3.63
C SER A 334 -34.56 33.40 -3.13
N SER A 335 -35.48 32.58 -3.65
CA SER A 335 -35.76 31.22 -3.20
C SER A 335 -35.97 30.32 -4.43
N TRP A 336 -35.46 29.09 -4.37
CA TRP A 336 -35.63 28.06 -5.39
C TRP A 336 -36.75 27.08 -5.05
N ASP A 337 -37.22 27.07 -3.80
CA ASP A 337 -38.22 26.16 -3.25
C ASP A 337 -39.54 26.85 -2.81
N ASP A 338 -39.64 28.17 -2.98
CA ASP A 338 -40.91 28.91 -2.83
C ASP A 338 -41.42 29.41 -4.19
N TRP A 339 -42.73 29.30 -4.43
CA TRP A 339 -43.35 29.74 -5.69
C TRP A 339 -44.77 30.29 -5.50
N ILE A 340 -45.22 31.10 -6.45
CA ILE A 340 -46.62 31.57 -6.50
C ILE A 340 -47.47 30.47 -7.12
N GLN A 341 -48.03 29.59 -6.30
CA GLN A 341 -48.84 28.46 -6.76
C GLN A 341 -49.97 28.84 -7.76
N LYS A 342 -50.57 30.01 -7.60
CA LYS A 342 -51.70 30.44 -8.43
C LYS A 342 -51.86 31.97 -8.45
N VAL A 343 -52.10 32.52 -9.64
CA VAL A 343 -52.58 33.90 -9.83
C VAL A 343 -53.97 33.85 -10.48
N GLU A 344 -54.93 34.58 -9.91
CA GLU A 344 -56.28 34.69 -10.46
C GLU A 344 -56.79 36.13 -10.40
N PHE A 345 -57.14 36.69 -11.56
CA PHE A 345 -57.72 38.04 -11.66
C PHE A 345 -58.64 38.14 -12.87
N GLY A 346 -59.83 38.72 -12.71
CA GLY A 346 -60.74 39.01 -13.83
C GLY A 346 -61.18 37.78 -14.65
N GLY A 347 -61.18 36.58 -14.07
CA GLY A 347 -61.48 35.32 -14.76
C GLY A 347 -60.28 34.63 -15.41
N PHE A 348 -59.10 35.27 -15.44
CA PHE A 348 -57.84 34.60 -15.77
C PHE A 348 -57.37 33.78 -14.58
N LYS A 349 -56.99 32.52 -14.83
CA LYS A 349 -56.42 31.61 -13.84
C LYS A 349 -55.17 30.96 -14.41
N HIS A 350 -54.02 31.23 -13.80
CA HIS A 350 -52.75 30.56 -14.08
C HIS A 350 -52.28 29.82 -12.82
N THR A 351 -51.83 28.57 -12.97
CA THR A 351 -51.35 27.72 -11.86
C THR A 351 -49.97 27.20 -12.24
N SER A 352 -48.94 27.61 -11.51
CA SER A 352 -47.54 27.32 -11.88
C SER A 352 -47.04 25.97 -11.36
N GLY A 353 -47.45 25.57 -10.14
CA GLY A 353 -46.74 24.50 -9.43
C GLY A 353 -45.31 24.89 -9.03
N ASN A 354 -44.55 23.93 -8.49
CA ASN A 354 -43.13 24.09 -8.18
C ASN A 354 -42.32 24.05 -9.49
N ASP A 355 -42.15 25.22 -10.10
CA ASP A 355 -41.44 25.45 -11.36
C ASP A 355 -40.42 26.58 -11.19
N TYR A 356 -39.64 26.53 -10.10
CA TYR A 356 -38.60 27.52 -9.78
C TYR A 356 -39.11 28.98 -9.72
N GLY A 357 -40.38 29.16 -9.38
CA GLY A 357 -41.01 30.46 -9.16
C GLY A 357 -41.66 31.14 -10.38
N TYR A 358 -41.64 30.55 -11.58
CA TYR A 358 -42.25 31.17 -12.77
C TYR A 358 -42.82 30.14 -13.75
N SER A 359 -44.13 30.23 -14.01
CA SER A 359 -44.80 29.61 -15.16
C SER A 359 -45.74 30.66 -15.76
N ASN A 360 -45.74 30.78 -17.10
CA ASN A 360 -46.52 31.75 -17.88
C ASN A 360 -47.85 31.18 -18.38
#